data_AF-A0A2U0I5D3-F1
#
_entry.id   AF-A0A2U0I5D3-F1
#
_cell.length_a   1.000
_cell.length_b   1.000
_cell.length_c   1.000
_cell.angle_alpha   90.00
_cell.angle_beta   90.00
_cell.angle_gamma   90.00
#
_symmetry.space_group_name_H-M   'P 1'
#
loop_
_entity.id
_entity.type
_entity.pdbx_description
1 polymer ?
#
loop_
_entity_poly.entity_id
_entity_poly.type
_entity_poly.pdbx_seq_one_letter_code
_entity_poly.pdbx_strand_id
1 'polypeptide(L)'
;MFTSCAQKLTCADFKNGEFYVPADEETPFNYKIIRKGNKQIEILLDPENKIADDFNKKAYEIIEWIDDCTYRLKYDENRMKITKNQQFINDNNGILTELIKIEGTCYYYKSTLNVNREIERIDGRICIE
;
A
#
# COMPACT_ATOMS: atom_id res chain seq x y z
N MET A 1 34.89 14.18 12.58
CA MET A 1 33.98 14.14 11.42
C MET A 1 32.99 13.01 11.66
N PHE A 2 31.72 13.31 11.94
CA PHE A 2 30.69 12.29 12.03
C PHE A 2 30.16 12.05 10.61
N THR A 3 30.65 11.00 9.95
CA THR A 3 30.04 10.54 8.70
C THR A 3 28.71 9.89 9.07
N SER A 4 27.61 10.66 8.98
CA SER A 4 26.27 10.08 8.99
C SER A 4 26.13 9.28 7.70
N CYS A 5 26.44 7.99 7.75
CA CYS A 5 26.05 7.07 6.70
C CYS A 5 24.52 6.91 6.80
N ALA A 6 23.76 7.73 6.07
CA ALA A 6 22.38 7.39 5.78
C ALA A 6 22.38 5.98 5.19
N GLN A 7 21.77 5.02 5.88
CA GLN A 7 21.64 3.66 5.36
C GLN A 7 20.87 3.73 4.04
N LYS A 8 21.45 3.14 2.99
CA LYS A 8 20.78 3.05 1.70
C LYS A 8 19.66 2.02 1.85
N LEU A 9 18.42 2.51 1.84
CA LEU A 9 17.23 1.68 1.91
C LEU A 9 17.11 0.75 0.70
N THR A 10 16.46 -0.38 0.93
CA THR A 10 16.20 -1.48 0.00
C THR A 10 14.72 -1.87 0.08
N CYS A 11 14.23 -2.68 -0.87
CA CYS A 11 12.83 -3.13 -0.83
C CYS A 11 12.53 -3.98 0.43
N ALA A 12 13.52 -4.69 0.97
CA ALA A 12 13.38 -5.48 2.19
C ALA A 12 13.02 -4.62 3.42
N ASP A 13 13.49 -3.38 3.46
CA ASP A 13 13.21 -2.43 4.56
C ASP A 13 11.72 -2.03 4.60
N PHE A 14 10.97 -2.28 3.53
CA PHE A 14 9.54 -2.01 3.45
C PHE A 14 8.67 -3.23 3.73
N LYS A 15 9.24 -4.38 4.12
CA LYS A 15 8.45 -5.58 4.46
C LYS A 15 7.86 -5.52 5.87
N ASN A 16 8.44 -4.71 6.76
CA ASN A 16 7.99 -4.54 8.14
C ASN A 16 8.17 -3.09 8.56
N GLY A 17 7.15 -2.49 9.17
CA GLY A 17 7.25 -1.12 9.67
C GLY A 17 5.93 -0.38 9.64
N GLU A 18 6.02 0.89 9.99
CA GLU A 18 4.95 1.87 9.82
C GLU A 18 5.35 2.84 8.72
N PHE A 19 4.41 3.11 7.83
CA PHE A 19 4.65 3.93 6.66
C PHE A 19 3.51 4.92 6.45
N TYR A 20 3.81 5.93 5.65
CA TYR A 20 2.91 6.99 5.28
C TYR A 20 2.73 7.04 3.76
N VAL A 21 1.48 7.08 3.31
CA VAL A 21 1.11 7.36 1.93
C VAL A 21 0.59 8.79 1.88
N PRO A 22 1.31 9.73 1.27
CA PRO A 22 0.80 11.07 1.04
C PRO A 22 -0.29 11.06 -0.04
N ALA A 23 -1.27 11.94 0.12
CA ALA A 23 -2.26 12.19 -0.90
C ALA A 23 -1.63 12.79 -2.16
N ASP A 24 -2.10 12.36 -3.32
CA ASP A 24 -1.76 12.88 -4.63
C ASP A 24 -2.97 12.77 -5.58
N GLU A 25 -2.75 13.00 -6.89
CA GLU A 25 -3.82 12.97 -7.89
C GLU A 25 -4.44 11.58 -8.07
N GLU A 26 -3.70 10.50 -7.80
CA GLU A 26 -4.18 9.12 -7.95
C GLU A 26 -4.70 8.54 -6.65
N THR A 27 -4.10 8.93 -5.53
CA THR A 27 -4.45 8.52 -4.18
C THR A 27 -4.89 9.75 -3.38
N PRO A 28 -6.16 10.16 -3.39
CA PRO A 28 -6.59 11.46 -2.88
C PRO A 28 -6.59 11.60 -1.35
N PHE A 29 -6.22 10.54 -0.61
CA PHE A 29 -6.22 10.52 0.84
C PHE A 29 -4.85 10.13 1.38
N ASN A 30 -4.52 10.67 2.55
CA ASN A 30 -3.36 10.23 3.29
C ASN A 30 -3.67 8.91 3.99
N TYR A 31 -2.72 7.97 3.99
CA TYR A 31 -2.86 6.72 4.72
C TYR A 31 -1.67 6.46 5.63
N LYS A 32 -1.95 5.84 6.77
CA LYS A 32 -0.94 5.14 7.56
C LYS A 32 -1.01 3.65 7.23
N ILE A 33 0.13 3.07 6.90
CA ILE A 33 0.30 1.65 6.66
C ILE A 33 1.04 1.03 7.85
N ILE A 34 0.52 -0.06 8.39
CA ILE A 34 1.22 -0.90 9.36
C ILE A 34 1.44 -2.26 8.72
N ARG A 35 2.70 -2.62 8.44
CA ARG A 35 3.06 -3.86 7.76
C ARG A 35 3.87 -4.79 8.65
N LYS A 36 3.50 -6.06 8.65
CA LYS A 36 4.17 -7.15 9.37
C LYS A 36 4.29 -8.36 8.44
N GLY A 37 5.33 -8.38 7.61
CA GLY A 37 5.60 -9.41 6.62
C GLY A 37 4.49 -9.50 5.58
N ASN A 38 3.64 -10.52 5.71
CA ASN A 38 2.55 -10.81 4.76
C ASN A 38 1.21 -10.20 5.18
N LYS A 39 1.20 -9.35 6.20
CA LYS A 39 -0.02 -8.69 6.70
C LYS A 39 0.15 -7.19 6.65
N GLN A 40 -0.88 -6.52 6.16
CA GLN A 40 -0.94 -5.06 6.10
C GLN A 40 -2.26 -4.56 6.69
N ILE A 41 -2.18 -3.39 7.31
CA ILE A 41 -3.33 -2.60 7.73
C ILE A 41 -3.14 -1.21 7.15
N GLU A 42 -4.12 -0.73 6.40
CA GLU A 42 -4.18 0.66 5.95
C GLU A 42 -5.22 1.41 6.78
N ILE A 43 -4.85 2.61 7.23
CA ILE A 43 -5.69 3.49 8.03
C ILE A 43 -5.75 4.82 7.31
N LEU A 44 -6.93 5.19 6.84
CA LEU A 44 -7.17 6.49 6.24
C LEU A 44 -7.02 7.58 7.31
N LEU A 45 -6.19 8.58 7.02
CA LEU A 45 -5.95 9.73 7.88
C LEU A 45 -6.86 10.89 7.46
N ASP A 46 -7.88 11.18 8.27
CA ASP A 46 -8.89 12.21 8.05
C ASP A 46 -8.90 13.22 9.22
N PRO A 47 -7.84 14.04 9.38
CA PRO A 47 -7.72 14.96 10.52
C PRO A 47 -8.80 16.05 10.54
N GLU A 48 -9.44 16.31 9.40
CA GLU A 48 -10.49 17.32 9.24
C GLU A 48 -11.90 16.74 9.37
N ASN A 49 -12.04 15.44 9.66
CA ASN A 49 -13.32 14.71 9.75
C ASN A 49 -14.25 14.97 8.55
N LYS A 50 -13.67 15.01 7.34
CA LYS A 50 -14.41 15.23 6.09
C LYS A 50 -15.09 13.96 5.58
N ILE A 51 -14.63 12.80 6.03
CA ILE A 51 -15.18 11.51 5.64
C ILE A 51 -16.16 11.06 6.71
N ALA A 52 -17.37 10.71 6.25
CA ALA A 52 -18.44 10.23 7.10
C ALA A 52 -17.99 9.07 7.99
N ASP A 53 -18.46 9.05 9.24
CA ASP A 53 -18.05 8.08 10.26
C ASP A 53 -18.46 6.64 9.94
N ASP A 54 -19.44 6.45 9.05
CA ASP A 54 -19.89 5.15 8.56
C ASP A 54 -18.99 4.58 7.45
N PHE A 55 -18.06 5.38 6.91
CA PHE A 55 -17.05 4.91 5.99
C PHE A 55 -16.00 4.08 6.73
N ASN A 56 -15.67 2.91 6.20
CA ASN A 56 -14.63 2.09 6.80
C ASN A 56 -13.24 2.70 6.51
N LYS A 57 -12.73 3.47 7.48
CA LYS A 57 -11.41 4.12 7.43
C LYS A 57 -10.24 3.13 7.61
N LYS A 58 -10.51 1.82 7.70
CA LYS A 58 -9.50 0.79 7.97
C LYS A 58 -9.62 -0.42 7.03
N ALA A 59 -8.57 -0.74 6.31
CA ALA A 59 -8.46 -1.95 5.49
C ALA A 59 -7.51 -2.96 6.14
N TYR A 60 -7.87 -4.25 6.05
CA TYR A 60 -6.99 -5.36 6.40
C TYR A 60 -6.65 -6.13 5.13
N GLU A 61 -5.36 -6.39 4.95
CA GLU A 61 -4.84 -6.90 3.68
C GLU A 61 -3.80 -7.99 3.90
N ILE A 62 -3.73 -8.89 2.93
CA ILE A 62 -2.75 -9.96 2.84
C ILE A 62 -1.81 -9.64 1.69
N ILE A 63 -0.51 -9.74 1.97
CA ILE A 63 0.56 -9.54 1.00
C ILE A 63 1.19 -10.89 0.67
N GLU A 64 1.23 -11.22 -0.61
CA GLU A 64 1.97 -12.35 -1.18
C GLU A 64 3.18 -11.80 -1.93
N TRP A 65 4.37 -11.88 -1.31
CA TRP A 65 5.62 -11.45 -1.94
C TRP A 65 6.01 -12.39 -3.08
N ILE A 66 6.25 -11.83 -4.26
CA ILE A 66 6.78 -12.53 -5.43
C ILE A 66 8.32 -12.48 -5.39
N ASP A 67 8.85 -11.32 -5.02
CA ASP A 67 10.27 -11.10 -4.76
C ASP A 67 10.43 -10.01 -3.66
N ASP A 68 11.60 -9.39 -3.55
CA ASP A 68 11.82 -8.34 -2.54
C ASP A 68 11.12 -7.02 -2.85
N CYS A 69 10.87 -6.72 -4.12
CA CYS A 69 10.34 -5.45 -4.64
C CYS A 69 8.94 -5.60 -5.27
N THR A 70 8.42 -6.83 -5.37
CA THR A 70 7.17 -7.13 -6.04
C THR A 70 6.26 -7.97 -5.15
N TYR A 71 4.99 -7.59 -5.05
CA TYR A 71 4.00 -8.33 -4.29
C TYR A 71 2.59 -8.24 -4.87
N ARG A 72 1.75 -9.22 -4.50
CA ARG A 72 0.30 -9.20 -4.69
C ARG A 72 -0.39 -8.82 -3.40
N LEU A 73 -1.37 -7.95 -3.48
CA LEU A 73 -2.18 -7.50 -2.35
C LEU A 73 -3.65 -7.87 -2.56
N LYS A 74 -4.25 -8.45 -1.53
CA LYS A 74 -5.68 -8.82 -1.48
C LYS A 74 -6.27 -8.36 -0.15
N TYR A 75 -7.56 -8.04 -0.14
CA TYR A 75 -8.29 -7.72 1.08
C TYR A 75 -8.60 -8.97 1.89
N ASP A 76 -8.39 -8.90 3.21
CA ASP A 76 -8.61 -10.00 4.15
C ASP A 76 -10.09 -10.07 4.58
N GLU A 77 -10.86 -10.88 3.84
CA GLU A 77 -12.29 -11.13 4.11
C GLU A 77 -12.57 -11.76 5.48
N ASN A 78 -11.57 -12.37 6.13
CA ASN A 78 -11.74 -12.96 7.46
C ASN A 78 -11.65 -11.92 8.58
N ARG A 79 -11.13 -10.72 8.30
CA ARG A 79 -10.90 -9.65 9.29
C ARG A 79 -11.79 -8.44 9.11
N MET A 80 -12.42 -8.31 7.96
CA MET A 80 -13.39 -7.26 7.69
C MET A 80 -14.42 -7.69 6.67
N LYS A 81 -15.61 -7.07 6.73
CA LYS A 81 -16.55 -7.10 5.63
C LYS A 81 -15.97 -6.28 4.47
N ILE A 82 -15.66 -6.95 3.37
CA ILE A 82 -15.15 -6.30 2.16
C ILE A 82 -16.29 -5.74 1.31
N THR A 83 -16.05 -4.64 0.61
CA THR A 83 -16.99 -4.03 -0.33
C THR A 83 -17.02 -4.80 -1.66
N LYS A 84 -18.00 -4.52 -2.53
CA LYS A 84 -18.05 -5.11 -3.88
C LYS A 84 -16.79 -4.83 -4.69
N ASN A 85 -16.22 -3.63 -4.57
CA ASN A 85 -14.99 -3.28 -5.28
C ASN A 85 -13.77 -4.04 -4.74
N GLN A 86 -13.70 -4.22 -3.42
CA GLN A 86 -12.63 -5.01 -2.79
C GLN A 86 -12.75 -6.50 -3.13
N GLN A 87 -13.96 -7.05 -3.17
CA GLN A 87 -14.22 -8.40 -3.68
C GLN A 87 -13.79 -8.53 -5.14
N PHE A 88 -14.17 -7.57 -5.97
CA PHE A 88 -13.79 -7.54 -7.38
C PHE A 88 -12.27 -7.55 -7.57
N ILE A 89 -11.53 -6.79 -6.74
CA ILE A 89 -10.06 -6.82 -6.74
C ILE A 89 -9.55 -8.23 -6.39
N ASN A 90 -10.09 -8.85 -5.32
CA ASN A 90 -9.70 -10.20 -4.92
C ASN A 90 -9.97 -11.24 -6.02
N ASP A 91 -11.14 -11.16 -6.67
CA ASP A 91 -11.57 -12.06 -7.75
C ASP A 91 -10.66 -11.92 -9.00
N ASN A 92 -10.06 -10.75 -9.21
CA ASN A 92 -9.11 -10.47 -10.29
C ASN A 92 -7.64 -10.66 -9.85
N ASN A 93 -7.41 -11.60 -8.92
CA ASN A 93 -6.10 -11.98 -8.39
C ASN A 93 -5.37 -10.89 -7.59
N GLY A 94 -6.07 -9.86 -7.13
CA GLY A 94 -5.49 -8.80 -6.33
C GLY A 94 -4.60 -7.84 -7.11
N ILE A 95 -4.12 -6.81 -6.42
CA ILE A 95 -3.29 -5.74 -6.99
C ILE A 95 -1.84 -6.24 -7.05
N LEU A 96 -1.19 -6.15 -8.22
CA LEU A 96 0.26 -6.35 -8.33
C LEU A 96 0.96 -5.02 -8.09
N THR A 97 1.75 -4.94 -7.04
CA THR A 97 2.55 -3.75 -6.75
C THR A 97 4.03 -4.07 -7.01
N GLU A 98 4.64 -3.25 -7.86
CA GLU A 98 6.06 -3.31 -8.21
C GLU A 98 6.74 -2.01 -7.78
N LEU A 99 7.78 -2.14 -6.97
CA LEU A 99 8.59 -1.03 -6.49
C LEU A 99 9.55 -0.59 -7.61
N ILE A 100 9.50 0.70 -7.97
CA ILE A 100 10.23 1.28 -9.11
C ILE A 100 11.56 1.87 -8.67
N LYS A 101 11.56 2.69 -7.62
CA LYS A 101 12.74 3.39 -7.10
C LYS A 101 12.57 3.79 -5.64
N ILE A 102 13.68 4.06 -4.97
CA ILE A 102 13.72 4.58 -3.61
C ILE A 102 14.46 5.92 -3.63
N GLU A 103 13.83 6.96 -3.10
CA GLU A 103 14.40 8.31 -2.97
C GLU A 103 14.16 8.83 -1.55
N GLY A 104 15.23 9.13 -0.82
CA GLY A 104 15.14 9.49 0.60
C GLY A 104 14.50 8.35 1.40
N THR A 105 13.42 8.65 2.11
CA THR A 105 12.65 7.69 2.92
C THR A 105 11.48 7.07 2.17
N CYS A 106 11.27 7.44 0.90
CA CYS A 106 10.11 7.03 0.10
C CYS A 106 10.49 6.01 -0.97
N TYR A 107 9.67 4.98 -1.13
CA TYR A 107 9.65 4.21 -2.36
C TYR A 107 8.48 4.61 -3.25
N TYR A 108 8.74 4.59 -4.54
CA TYR A 108 7.77 4.81 -5.60
C TYR A 108 7.41 3.46 -6.19
N TYR A 109 6.12 3.26 -6.48
CA TYR A 109 5.62 2.01 -7.01
C TYR A 109 4.62 2.25 -8.13
N LYS A 110 4.39 1.20 -8.91
CA LYS A 110 3.20 1.04 -9.74
C LYS A 110 2.39 -0.12 -9.21
N SER A 111 1.09 0.05 -9.17
CA SER A 111 0.10 -0.95 -8.80
C SER A 111 -0.78 -1.23 -10.00
N THR A 112 -0.98 -2.50 -10.32
CA THR A 112 -1.75 -2.91 -11.48
C THR A 112 -2.83 -3.94 -11.14
N LEU A 113 -3.99 -3.78 -11.75
CA LEU A 113 -5.10 -4.74 -11.70
C LEU A 113 -5.42 -5.18 -13.12
N ASN A 114 -5.46 -6.50 -13.35
CA ASN A 114 -5.82 -7.05 -14.65
C ASN A 114 -7.32 -7.37 -14.64
N VAL A 115 -8.08 -6.68 -15.49
CA VAL A 115 -9.53 -6.86 -15.65
C VAL A 115 -9.78 -7.22 -17.10
N ASN A 116 -10.27 -8.43 -17.36
CA ASN A 116 -10.65 -8.86 -18.72
C ASN A 116 -9.56 -8.63 -19.80
N ARG A 117 -8.27 -8.77 -19.44
CA ARG A 117 -7.08 -8.53 -20.29
C ARG A 117 -6.72 -7.05 -20.49
N GLU A 118 -7.42 -6.14 -19.86
CA GLU A 118 -7.02 -4.74 -19.70
C GLU A 118 -6.28 -4.57 -18.39
N ILE A 119 -5.27 -3.69 -18.37
CA ILE A 119 -4.45 -3.41 -17.19
C ILE A 119 -4.77 -2.00 -16.74
N GLU A 120 -5.46 -1.90 -15.61
CA GLU A 120 -5.57 -0.66 -14.86
C GLU A 120 -4.28 -0.47 -14.09
N ARG A 121 -3.73 0.75 -14.14
CA ARG A 121 -2.48 1.10 -13.45
C ARG A 121 -2.70 2.34 -12.63
N ILE A 122 -2.18 2.30 -11.40
CA ILE A 122 -1.98 3.48 -10.57
C ILE A 122 -0.54 3.55 -10.11
N ASP A 123 0.00 4.76 -10.02
CA ASP A 123 1.33 5.02 -9.46
C ASP A 123 1.18 5.68 -8.08
N GLY A 124 2.16 5.48 -7.21
CA GLY A 124 2.12 6.06 -5.88
C GLY A 124 3.46 5.98 -5.17
N ARG A 125 3.46 6.47 -3.92
CA ARG A 125 4.63 6.37 -3.04
C ARG A 125 4.26 6.04 -1.61
N ILE A 126 5.14 5.29 -0.95
CA ILE A 126 5.06 4.93 0.46
C ILE A 126 6.37 5.37 1.12
N CYS A 127 6.28 6.13 2.20
CA CYS A 127 7.42 6.69 2.91
C CYS A 127 7.53 6.12 4.32
N ILE A 128 8.75 5.87 4.80
CA ILE A 128 8.99 5.58 6.22
C ILE A 128 8.63 6.82 7.04
N GLU A 129 7.91 6.60 8.15
CA GLU A 129 7.52 7.63 9.13
C GLU A 129 8.72 8.11 9.98
#